data_AF-A0A0Q5IIT9-F1
#
_entry.id   AF-A0A0Q5IIT9-F1
#
_cell.length_a   1.000
_cell.length_b   1.000
_cell.length_c   1.000
_cell.angle_alpha   90.00
_cell.angle_beta   90.00
_cell.angle_gamma   90.00
#
_symmetry.space_group_name_H-M   'P 1'
#
loop_
_entity.id
_entity.type
_entity.pdbx_description
1 polymer ?
#
loop_
_entity_poly.entity_id
_entity_poly.type
_entity_poly.pdbx_seq_one_letter_code
_entity_poly.pdbx_strand_id
1 'polypeptide(L)'
;MLVRYVSSPVGPYDELMWVEAPVVTPVGGRLSIRRIVVSTAASVTWGRRNWAIPKAQAAFDWSVPGQVRVTDTGGKPYVHLAFHRSGPALPVNAAWLPRAWRTIAQPALNGGPEWKLTTIGGTAHASPAHLTVLHAVGLAPKLPERRPLLGVGFSGVRLHFPEPARWPEPTLEQ
;
A
#
# COMPACT_ATOMS: atom_id res chain seq x y z
N MET A 1 4.57 -3.20 1.45
CA MET A 1 5.13 -2.32 0.40
C MET A 1 5.54 -1.00 1.03
N LEU A 2 6.74 -0.52 0.72
CA LEU A 2 7.32 0.73 1.21
C LEU A 2 7.46 1.68 0.01
N VAL A 3 6.95 2.90 0.14
CA VAL A 3 6.89 3.89 -0.96
C VAL A 3 7.33 5.25 -0.44
N ARG A 4 8.12 5.95 -1.25
CA ARG A 4 8.51 7.34 -1.03
C ARG A 4 8.00 8.16 -2.21
N TYR A 5 6.90 8.88 -2.00
CA TYR A 5 6.31 9.73 -3.02
C TYR A 5 7.09 11.03 -3.11
N VAL A 6 7.73 11.26 -4.25
CA VAL A 6 8.41 12.54 -4.55
C VAL A 6 7.43 13.64 -4.94
N SER A 7 6.24 13.28 -5.43
CA SER A 7 5.17 14.19 -5.81
C SER A 7 3.81 13.49 -5.66
N SER A 8 2.82 14.22 -5.17
CA SER A 8 1.42 13.81 -5.09
C SER A 8 0.52 15.05 -4.98
N PRO A 9 -0.83 14.93 -5.11
CA PRO A 9 -1.74 16.04 -4.88
C PRO A 9 -1.64 16.71 -3.49
N VAL A 10 -1.10 16.00 -2.50
CA VAL A 10 -0.90 16.50 -1.12
C VAL A 10 0.58 16.76 -0.80
N GLY A 11 1.45 16.84 -1.82
CA GLY A 11 2.90 16.98 -1.66
C GLY A 11 3.63 15.65 -1.47
N PRO A 12 4.96 15.66 -1.28
CA PRO A 12 5.75 14.45 -1.04
C PRO A 12 5.42 13.82 0.33
N TYR A 13 5.41 12.50 0.40
CA TYR A 13 5.21 11.76 1.65
C TYR A 13 5.72 10.32 1.56
N ASP A 14 5.92 9.69 2.71
CA ASP A 14 6.32 8.29 2.82
C ASP A 14 5.13 7.45 3.22
N GLU A 15 5.07 6.22 2.69
CA GLU A 15 4.00 5.27 2.94
C GLU A 15 4.54 3.87 3.16
N LEU A 16 4.08 3.24 4.24
CA LEU A 16 4.25 1.82 4.47
C LEU A 16 2.88 1.18 4.51
N MET A 17 2.66 0.19 3.66
CA MET A 17 1.40 -0.54 3.56
C MET A 17 1.57 -2.04 3.72
N TRP A 18 0.57 -2.66 4.34
CA TRP A 18 0.37 -4.09 4.38
C TRP A 18 -0.77 -4.47 3.47
N VAL A 19 -0.50 -5.35 2.51
CA VAL A 19 -1.49 -5.87 1.55
C VAL A 19 -1.55 -7.37 1.68
N GLU A 20 -2.77 -7.90 1.76
CA GLU A 20 -3.06 -9.33 1.71
C GLU A 20 -3.58 -9.70 0.32
N ALA A 21 -3.16 -10.87 -0.16
CA ALA A 21 -3.55 -11.39 -1.47
C ALA A 21 -3.43 -12.92 -1.51
N PRO A 22 -4.41 -13.64 -2.08
CA PRO A 22 -5.79 -13.19 -2.30
C PRO A 22 -6.57 -13.18 -0.97
N VAL A 23 -7.51 -12.24 -0.83
CA VAL A 23 -8.57 -12.32 0.19
C VAL A 23 -9.91 -12.63 -0.49
N VAL A 24 -10.79 -13.36 0.19
CA VAL A 24 -12.16 -13.60 -0.28
C VAL A 24 -12.95 -12.30 -0.18
N THR A 25 -13.59 -11.91 -1.29
CA THR A 25 -14.41 -10.69 -1.39
C THR A 25 -15.68 -11.00 -2.19
N PRO A 26 -16.68 -10.10 -2.20
CA PRO A 26 -17.90 -10.30 -2.98
C PRO A 26 -17.68 -10.46 -4.49
N VAL A 27 -16.52 -10.03 -5.01
CA VAL A 27 -16.16 -10.14 -6.43
C VAL A 27 -15.07 -11.21 -6.69
N GLY A 28 -14.89 -12.14 -5.75
CA GLY A 28 -13.88 -13.19 -5.80
C GLY A 28 -12.55 -12.79 -5.14
N GLY A 29 -11.48 -13.56 -5.38
CA GLY A 29 -10.16 -13.30 -4.82
C GLY A 29 -9.59 -11.95 -5.25
N ARG A 30 -9.29 -11.06 -4.30
CA ARG A 30 -8.73 -9.72 -4.58
C ARG A 30 -7.60 -9.35 -3.63
N LEU A 31 -6.87 -8.28 -3.98
CA LEU A 31 -5.96 -7.60 -3.06
C LEU A 31 -6.77 -6.83 -2.01
N SER A 32 -6.32 -6.82 -0.76
CA SER A 32 -6.87 -5.91 0.24
C SER A 32 -5.77 -5.34 1.14
N ILE A 33 -5.81 -4.03 1.32
CA ILE A 33 -4.90 -3.30 2.20
C ILE A 33 -5.41 -3.42 3.63
N ARG A 34 -4.63 -4.05 4.50
CA ARG A 34 -4.94 -4.19 5.93
C ARG A 34 -4.62 -2.93 6.71
N ARG A 35 -3.51 -2.30 6.35
CA ARG A 35 -2.97 -1.17 7.10
C ARG A 35 -2.12 -0.31 6.20
N ILE A 36 -2.25 1.01 6.37
CA ILE A 36 -1.29 1.98 5.87
C ILE A 36 -0.84 2.88 7.01
N VAL A 37 0.45 3.19 7.06
CA VAL A 37 0.99 4.32 7.83
C VAL A 37 1.71 5.31 6.91
N VAL A 38 1.55 6.60 7.17
CA VAL A 38 2.09 7.69 6.34
C VAL A 38 2.73 8.81 7.14
N SER A 39 3.68 9.51 6.52
CA SER A 39 4.35 10.67 7.13
C SER A 39 3.49 11.93 7.25
N THR A 40 2.39 12.06 6.50
CA THR A 40 1.55 13.27 6.48
C THR A 40 0.11 13.02 6.93
N ALA A 41 -0.40 13.91 7.80
CA ALA A 41 -1.77 13.86 8.29
C ALA A 41 -2.81 14.03 7.17
N ALA A 42 -2.53 14.92 6.21
CA ALA A 42 -3.41 15.18 5.06
C ALA A 42 -3.75 13.91 4.27
N SER A 43 -2.80 12.98 4.16
CA SER A 43 -2.99 11.72 3.43
C SER A 43 -3.90 10.72 4.19
N VAL A 44 -4.06 10.87 5.51
CA VAL A 44 -4.91 9.99 6.34
C VAL A 44 -6.39 10.22 6.08
N THR A 45 -6.82 11.49 6.13
CA THR A 45 -8.24 11.85 6.04
C THR A 45 -8.85 11.45 4.68
N TRP A 46 -8.15 11.76 3.59
CA TRP A 46 -8.62 11.42 2.23
C TRP A 46 -8.60 9.91 1.96
N GLY A 47 -7.58 9.19 2.43
CA GLY A 47 -7.47 7.73 2.25
C GLY A 47 -8.63 6.96 2.90
N ARG A 48 -9.00 7.33 4.14
CA ARG A 48 -10.13 6.72 4.85
C ARG A 48 -11.46 7.06 4.19
N ARG A 49 -11.69 8.36 3.93
CA ARG A 49 -12.95 8.86 3.36
C ARG A 49 -13.23 8.26 1.98
N ASN A 50 -12.25 8.30 1.09
CA ASN A 50 -12.48 7.97 -0.31
C ASN A 50 -12.34 6.46 -0.58
N TRP A 51 -11.40 5.77 0.07
CA TRP A 51 -11.08 4.37 -0.25
C TRP A 51 -11.28 3.37 0.89
N ALA A 52 -11.84 3.78 2.04
CA ALA A 52 -12.03 2.91 3.22
C ALA A 52 -10.73 2.23 3.68
N ILE A 53 -9.58 2.88 3.49
CA ILE A 53 -8.27 2.32 3.83
C ILE A 53 -7.95 2.62 5.31
N PRO A 54 -7.58 1.61 6.13
CA PRO A 54 -7.13 1.81 7.51
C PRO A 54 -5.77 2.53 7.62
N LYS A 55 -5.79 3.84 7.42
CA LYS A 55 -4.60 4.71 7.37
C LYS A 55 -4.32 5.37 8.72
N ALA A 56 -3.07 5.50 9.16
CA ALA A 56 -2.69 6.34 10.29
C ALA A 56 -1.41 7.11 10.01
N GLN A 57 -1.12 8.09 10.84
CA GLN A 57 0.14 8.83 10.77
C GLN A 57 1.26 8.10 11.50
N ALA A 58 2.47 8.19 10.95
CA ALA A 58 3.72 7.67 11.50
C ALA A 58 4.87 8.61 11.10
N ALA A 59 6.01 8.54 11.77
CA ALA A 59 7.23 9.20 11.34
C ALA A 59 8.16 8.21 10.62
N PHE A 60 8.90 8.70 9.64
CA PHE A 60 9.83 7.92 8.83
C PHE A 60 11.22 8.55 8.91
N ASP A 61 12.19 7.79 9.40
CA ASP A 61 13.59 8.18 9.49
C ASP A 61 14.41 7.41 8.44
N TRP A 62 15.04 8.18 7.55
CA TRP A 62 15.89 7.71 6.45
C TRP A 62 17.37 8.09 6.64
N SER A 63 17.78 8.38 7.88
CA SER A 63 19.16 8.78 8.23
C SER A 63 20.22 7.78 7.77
N VAL A 64 19.86 6.50 7.65
CA VAL A 64 20.75 5.43 7.19
C VAL A 64 20.38 5.02 5.76
N PRO A 65 21.31 5.12 4.78
CA PRO A 65 21.07 4.67 3.42
C PRO A 65 20.62 3.22 3.34
N GLY A 66 19.58 2.95 2.54
CA GLY A 66 19.01 1.61 2.38
C GLY A 66 18.23 1.10 3.61
N GLN A 67 17.94 1.96 4.59
CA GLN A 67 17.12 1.60 5.74
C GLN A 67 16.05 2.66 6.00
N VAL A 68 15.00 2.23 6.70
CA VAL A 68 13.99 3.15 7.23
C VAL A 68 13.53 2.70 8.61
N ARG A 69 13.50 3.65 9.54
CA ARG A 69 12.88 3.49 10.85
C ARG A 69 11.52 4.17 10.84
N VAL A 70 10.48 3.43 11.22
CA VAL A 70 9.12 3.93 11.30
C VAL A 70 8.67 3.91 12.76
N THR A 71 8.18 5.04 13.25
CA THR A 71 7.61 5.19 14.60
C THR A 71 6.19 5.72 14.51
N ASP A 72 5.37 5.47 15.52
CA ASP A 72 4.10 6.18 15.63
C ASP A 72 4.30 7.65 16.04
N THR A 73 3.21 8.41 16.11
CA THR A 73 3.26 9.84 16.49
C THR A 73 3.71 10.07 17.93
N GLY A 74 3.72 9.05 18.79
CA GLY A 74 4.25 9.10 20.15
C GLY A 74 5.72 8.67 20.25
N GLY A 75 6.38 8.40 19.11
CA GLY A 75 7.78 7.96 19.06
C GLY A 75 7.97 6.47 19.32
N LYS A 76 6.91 5.69 19.49
CA LYS A 76 7.02 4.24 19.72
C LYS A 76 7.46 3.54 18.43
N PRO A 77 8.43 2.60 18.49
CA PRO A 77 8.86 1.83 17.33
C PRO A 77 7.71 1.06 16.67
N TYR A 78 7.55 1.27 15.36
CA TYR A 78 6.57 0.57 14.52
C TYR A 78 7.26 -0.56 13.75
N VAL A 79 8.19 -0.21 12.86
CA VAL A 79 9.02 -1.16 12.10
C VAL A 79 10.38 -0.55 11.78
N HIS A 80 11.41 -1.38 11.65
CA HIS A 80 12.70 -1.02 11.08
C HIS A 80 12.98 -1.97 9.91
N LEU A 81 13.18 -1.39 8.73
CA LEU A 81 13.38 -2.12 7.49
C LEU A 81 14.75 -1.78 6.90
N ALA A 82 15.39 -2.78 6.28
CA ALA A 82 16.52 -2.58 5.38
C ALA A 82 16.15 -3.11 3.99
N PHE A 83 16.59 -2.46 2.94
CA PHE A 83 16.29 -2.87 1.58
C PHE A 83 17.41 -2.51 0.61
N HIS A 84 17.53 -3.31 -0.44
CA HIS A 84 18.39 -2.98 -1.58
C HIS A 84 17.75 -3.48 -2.86
N ARG A 85 18.12 -2.85 -3.97
CA ARG A 85 17.75 -3.26 -5.33
C ARG A 85 18.98 -3.80 -6.03
N SER A 86 18.80 -4.76 -6.91
CA SER A 86 19.89 -5.34 -7.70
C SER A 86 19.47 -5.55 -9.14
N GLY A 87 20.45 -5.62 -10.04
CA GLY A 87 20.24 -5.89 -11.45
C GLY A 87 19.60 -4.74 -12.23
N PRO A 88 19.34 -4.96 -13.53
CA PRO A 88 18.72 -3.96 -14.39
C PRO A 88 17.26 -3.71 -14.00
N ALA A 89 16.78 -2.49 -14.22
CA ALA A 89 15.38 -2.13 -14.03
C ALA A 89 14.65 -2.19 -15.38
N LEU A 90 13.64 -3.05 -15.49
CA LEU A 90 12.88 -3.29 -16.71
C LEU A 90 11.56 -2.52 -16.70
N PRO A 91 11.09 -1.98 -17.83
CA PRO A 91 9.82 -1.28 -17.89
C PRO A 91 8.67 -2.24 -17.59
N VAL A 92 7.75 -1.80 -16.74
CA VAL A 92 6.52 -2.51 -16.40
C VAL A 92 5.31 -1.59 -16.55
N ASN A 93 4.22 -2.15 -17.06
CA ASN A 93 2.93 -1.48 -17.13
C ASN A 93 1.88 -2.33 -16.42
N ALA A 94 1.16 -1.73 -15.48
CA ALA A 94 0.09 -2.41 -14.75
C ALA A 94 -1.03 -2.90 -15.69
N ALA A 95 -1.21 -2.27 -16.87
CA ALA A 95 -2.17 -2.72 -17.88
C ALA A 95 -1.89 -4.12 -18.43
N TRP A 96 -0.66 -4.63 -18.30
CA TRP A 96 -0.29 -5.99 -18.68
C TRP A 96 -0.74 -7.05 -17.67
N LEU A 97 -1.10 -6.64 -16.44
CA LEU A 97 -1.59 -7.55 -15.41
C LEU A 97 -3.10 -7.75 -15.54
N PRO A 98 -3.61 -8.97 -15.24
CA PRO A 98 -5.04 -9.22 -15.16
C PRO A 98 -5.73 -8.21 -14.25
N ARG A 99 -6.90 -7.71 -14.66
CA ARG A 99 -7.65 -6.69 -13.89
C ARG A 99 -7.83 -7.08 -12.43
N ALA A 100 -8.19 -8.34 -12.15
CA ALA A 100 -8.37 -8.86 -10.81
C ALA A 100 -7.12 -8.72 -9.92
N TRP A 101 -5.91 -8.87 -10.48
CA TRP A 101 -4.64 -8.76 -9.75
C TRP A 101 -4.24 -7.33 -9.44
N ARG A 102 -4.87 -6.35 -10.09
CA ARG A 102 -4.67 -4.92 -9.86
C ARG A 102 -5.94 -4.24 -9.35
N THR A 103 -6.95 -5.01 -8.94
CA THR A 103 -8.13 -4.47 -8.26
C THR A 103 -8.00 -4.72 -6.77
N ILE A 104 -7.91 -3.64 -6.01
CA ILE A 104 -7.98 -3.64 -4.55
C ILE A 104 -9.45 -3.61 -4.15
N ALA A 105 -9.84 -4.48 -3.21
CA ALA A 105 -11.16 -4.51 -2.62
C ALA A 105 -11.04 -4.19 -1.12
N GLN A 106 -11.76 -3.14 -0.71
CA GLN A 106 -11.80 -2.67 0.67
C GLN A 106 -13.22 -2.78 1.23
N PRO A 107 -13.44 -3.48 2.35
CA PRO A 107 -14.72 -3.43 3.03
C PRO A 107 -14.93 -2.04 3.65
N ALA A 108 -16.18 -1.68 3.91
CA ALA A 108 -16.49 -0.46 4.63
C ALA A 108 -15.88 -0.47 6.05
N LEU A 109 -15.31 0.67 6.47
CA LEU A 109 -14.66 0.79 7.78
C LEU A 109 -15.64 0.68 8.96
N ASN A 110 -16.93 0.94 8.73
CA ASN A 110 -17.99 0.84 9.72
C ASN A 110 -18.57 -0.59 9.85
N GLY A 111 -18.03 -1.57 9.12
CA GLY A 111 -18.53 -2.94 9.12
C GLY A 111 -19.81 -3.15 8.29
N GLY A 112 -20.21 -2.16 7.50
CA GLY A 112 -21.33 -2.29 6.57
C GLY A 112 -21.05 -3.28 5.42
N PRO A 113 -22.09 -3.65 4.65
CA PRO A 113 -21.98 -4.61 3.56
C PRO A 113 -21.27 -4.05 2.32
N GLU A 114 -20.98 -2.74 2.30
CA GLU A 114 -20.40 -2.05 1.16
C GLU A 114 -18.91 -2.35 0.99
N TRP A 115 -18.47 -2.43 -0.26
CA TRP A 115 -17.06 -2.55 -0.64
C TRP A 115 -16.66 -1.48 -1.64
N LYS A 116 -15.40 -1.07 -1.57
CA LYS A 116 -14.76 -0.14 -2.49
C LYS A 116 -13.76 -0.90 -3.35
N LEU A 117 -13.97 -0.87 -4.66
CA LEU A 117 -13.17 -1.55 -5.66
C LEU A 117 -12.33 -0.54 -6.44
N THR A 118 -11.01 -0.59 -6.28
CA THR A 118 -10.07 0.33 -6.94
C THR A 118 -9.16 -0.43 -7.87
N THR A 119 -9.28 -0.20 -9.18
CA THR A 119 -8.38 -0.80 -10.17
C THR A 119 -7.19 0.12 -10.38
N ILE A 120 -6.03 -0.26 -9.85
CA ILE A 120 -4.81 0.52 -9.97
C ILE A 120 -4.21 0.38 -11.39
N GLY A 121 -3.61 1.48 -11.85
CA GLY A 121 -2.90 1.55 -13.12
C GLY A 121 -1.58 2.28 -12.95
N GLY A 122 -0.72 2.21 -13.95
CA GLY A 122 0.53 2.95 -13.93
C GLY A 122 1.67 2.26 -14.64
N THR A 123 2.79 2.97 -14.68
CA THR A 123 4.05 2.50 -15.26
C THR A 123 5.17 2.63 -14.24
N ALA A 124 6.15 1.74 -14.29
CA ALA A 124 7.35 1.83 -13.48
C ALA A 124 8.52 1.11 -14.18
N HIS A 125 9.70 1.19 -13.58
CA HIS A 125 10.79 0.25 -13.85
C HIS A 125 10.95 -0.67 -12.65
N ALA A 126 10.82 -1.98 -12.86
CA ALA A 126 10.92 -3.01 -11.84
C ALA A 126 12.30 -3.68 -11.88
N SER A 127 12.87 -3.94 -10.72
CA SER A 127 14.09 -4.74 -10.57
C SER A 127 13.93 -5.70 -9.40
N PRO A 128 14.70 -6.80 -9.35
CA PRO A 128 14.87 -7.57 -8.13
C PRO A 128 15.22 -6.65 -6.96
N ALA A 129 14.63 -6.95 -5.81
CA ALA A 129 14.92 -6.27 -4.57
C ALA A 129 14.86 -7.25 -3.41
N HIS A 130 15.56 -6.88 -2.35
CA HIS A 130 15.47 -7.58 -1.09
C HIS A 130 15.00 -6.61 -0.02
N LEU A 131 14.08 -7.07 0.83
CA LEU A 131 13.54 -6.32 1.96
C LEU A 131 13.70 -7.18 3.21
N THR A 132 14.48 -6.69 4.16
CA THR A 132 14.71 -7.31 5.46
C THR A 132 13.94 -6.55 6.52
N VAL A 133 13.18 -7.27 7.33
CA VAL A 133 12.52 -6.74 8.51
C VAL A 133 13.47 -6.91 9.69
N LEU A 134 14.09 -5.82 10.13
CA LEU A 134 15.03 -5.83 11.26
C LEU A 134 14.29 -5.85 12.59
N HIS A 135 13.15 -5.15 12.67
CA HIS A 135 12.30 -5.10 13.85
C HIS A 135 10.86 -4.77 13.47
N ALA A 136 9.86 -5.42 14.07
CA ALA A 136 8.45 -5.17 13.78
C ALA A 136 7.59 -5.36 15.05
N VAL A 137 7.40 -4.27 15.81
CA VAL A 137 6.67 -4.32 17.10
C VAL A 137 5.28 -3.68 17.00
N GLY A 138 5.13 -2.66 16.16
CA GLY A 138 3.86 -1.94 16.01
C GLY A 138 2.97 -2.44 14.88
N LEU A 139 3.46 -3.35 14.02
CA LEU A 139 2.68 -3.94 12.95
C LEU A 139 1.64 -4.92 13.53
N ALA A 140 0.37 -4.52 13.45
CA ALA A 140 -0.77 -5.38 13.74
C ALA A 140 -1.58 -5.58 12.45
N PRO A 141 -1.82 -6.83 12.01
CA PRO A 141 -1.33 -8.09 12.62
C PRO A 141 0.21 -8.23 12.54
N LYS A 142 0.79 -9.08 13.40
CA LYS A 142 2.23 -9.38 13.35
C LYS A 142 2.58 -9.97 12.00
N LEU A 143 3.71 -9.52 11.42
CA LEU A 143 4.26 -10.12 10.18
C LEU A 143 4.39 -11.63 10.36
N PRO A 144 3.82 -12.45 9.45
CA PRO A 144 4.01 -13.88 9.52
C PRO A 144 5.51 -14.18 9.39
N GLU A 145 6.02 -15.10 10.20
CA GLU A 145 7.40 -15.59 10.12
C GLU A 145 7.57 -16.47 8.88
N ARG A 146 7.51 -15.84 7.70
CA ARG A 146 7.69 -16.49 6.41
C ARG A 146 8.75 -15.77 5.61
N ARG A 147 9.58 -16.55 4.91
CA ARG A 147 10.55 -16.00 3.97
C ARG A 147 9.80 -15.41 2.77
N PRO A 148 10.09 -14.17 2.35
CA PRO A 148 9.47 -13.60 1.17
C PRO A 148 9.86 -14.44 -0.07
N LEU A 149 8.87 -14.83 -0.86
CA LEU A 149 9.09 -15.59 -2.09
C LEU A 149 9.72 -14.73 -3.20
N LEU A 150 9.43 -13.43 -3.19
CA LEU A 150 9.92 -12.45 -4.17
C LEU A 150 9.97 -11.06 -3.53
N GLY A 151 11.02 -10.30 -3.85
CA GLY A 151 11.08 -8.87 -3.59
C GLY A 151 11.29 -8.11 -4.90
N VAL A 152 10.51 -7.04 -5.08
CA VAL A 152 10.54 -6.20 -6.27
C VAL A 152 10.68 -4.75 -5.83
N GLY A 153 11.64 -4.05 -6.45
CA GLY A 153 11.87 -2.62 -6.26
C GLY A 153 11.44 -1.86 -7.51
N PHE A 154 10.80 -0.71 -7.31
CA PHE A 154 10.29 0.11 -8.40
C PHE A 154 10.96 1.49 -8.43
N SER A 155 11.22 2.02 -9.62
CA SER A 155 11.66 3.40 -9.86
C SER A 155 10.90 4.05 -11.01
N GLY A 156 10.87 5.39 -11.02
CA GLY A 156 10.15 6.15 -12.05
C GLY A 156 8.65 5.82 -12.08
N VAL A 157 8.06 5.59 -10.91
CA VAL A 157 6.67 5.16 -10.78
C VAL A 157 5.74 6.31 -11.14
N ARG A 158 4.83 6.05 -12.08
CA ARG A 158 3.65 6.89 -12.35
C ARG A 158 2.43 6.06 -11.95
N LEU A 159 1.94 6.28 -10.75
CA LEU A 159 0.79 5.56 -10.22
C LEU A 159 -0.50 6.32 -10.57
N HIS A 160 -1.46 5.60 -11.15
CA HIS A 160 -2.83 6.07 -11.32
C HIS A 160 -3.73 5.32 -10.33
N PHE A 161 -4.34 6.07 -9.42
CA PHE A 161 -5.20 5.55 -8.37
C PHE A 161 -6.58 6.22 -8.46
N PRO A 162 -7.51 5.65 -9.25
CA PRO A 162 -8.79 6.28 -9.52
C PRO A 162 -9.73 6.22 -8.31
N GLU A 163 -10.85 6.94 -8.41
CA GLU A 163 -11.97 6.77 -7.50
C GLU A 163 -12.47 5.32 -7.51
N PRO A 164 -12.88 4.76 -6.35
CA PRO A 164 -13.33 3.39 -6.28
C PRO A 164 -14.76 3.25 -6.79
N ALA A 165 -15.02 2.16 -7.51
CA ALA A 165 -16.39 1.68 -7.71
C ALA A 165 -16.94 1.15 -6.38
N ARG A 166 -18.26 1.29 -6.16
CA ARG A 166 -18.95 0.76 -4.98
C ARG A 166 -19.55 -0.61 -5.29
N TRP A 167 -19.60 -1.47 -4.28
CA TRP A 167 -20.26 -2.77 -4.35
C TRP A 167 -21.12 -2.99 -3.10
N PRO A 168 -22.40 -3.41 -3.21
CA PRO A 168 -23.14 -3.52 -4.47
C PRO A 168 -23.21 -2.16 -5.17
N GLU A 169 -23.36 -2.17 -6.50
CA GLU A 169 -23.54 -0.91 -7.22
C GLU A 169 -24.78 -0.20 -6.65
N PRO A 170 -24.72 1.13 -6.44
CA PRO A 170 -25.87 1.85 -5.92
C PRO A 170 -27.06 1.61 -6.85
N THR A 171 -28.16 1.11 -6.29
CA THR A 171 -29.42 1.10 -7.03
C THR A 171 -29.75 2.56 -7.34
N LEU A 172 -29.76 2.92 -8.63
CA LEU A 172 -30.27 4.22 -9.05
C LEU A 172 -31.77 4.22 -8.69
N GLU A 173 -32.12 4.83 -7.56
CA GLU A 173 -33.51 5.21 -7.32
C GLU A 173 -33.86 6.23 -8.43
N GLN A 174 -34.82 5.85 -9.28
CA GLN A 174 -35.40 6.70 -10.32
C GLN A 174 -36.33 7.73 -9.70
#